data_AF-A0A920W1P4-F1
#
_entry.id   AF-A0A920W1P4-F1
#
_cell.length_a   1.000
_cell.length_b   1.000
_cell.length_c   1.000
_cell.angle_alpha   90.00
_cell.angle_beta   90.00
_cell.angle_gamma   90.00
#
_symmetry.space_group_name_H-M   'P 1'
#
loop_
_entity.id
_entity.type
_entity.pdbx_description
1 polymer ?
#
loop_
_entity_poly.entity_id
_entity_poly.type
_entity_poly.pdbx_seq_one_letter_code
_entity_poly.pdbx_strand_id
1 'polypeptide(L)'
;MADWNREQWYDETGLPWVPPSPNMPTLDTAVVYPGMCLIEGTQLSEGRGTTRPFENFGAPYIDPHKLLQRIKKDIDKLPGVIFRPQFFQPMFQKHRGEVWGATNPCNG
;
A
#
# COMPACT_ATOMS: atom_id res chain seq x y z
N MET A 1 25.87 -1.12 -16.13
CA MET A 1 25.48 0.07 -15.35
C MET A 1 26.77 0.66 -14.81
N ALA A 2 27.19 1.82 -15.31
CA ALA A 2 28.26 2.59 -14.70
C ALA A 2 27.64 3.42 -13.54
N ASP A 3 28.39 3.63 -12.47
CA ASP A 3 28.04 4.53 -11.34
C ASP A 3 26.78 4.16 -10.53
N TRP A 4 26.28 2.92 -10.64
CA TRP A 4 25.17 2.41 -9.82
C TRP A 4 25.69 1.66 -8.57
N ASN A 5 25.07 1.93 -7.41
CA ASN A 5 25.31 1.23 -6.16
C ASN A 5 24.04 0.50 -5.67
N ARG A 6 24.20 -0.67 -5.03
CA ARG A 6 23.10 -1.45 -4.42
C ARG A 6 22.36 -0.71 -3.30
N GLU A 7 23.04 0.19 -2.61
CA GLU A 7 22.45 0.98 -1.52
C GLU A 7 21.64 2.18 -2.05
N GLN A 8 21.75 2.49 -3.34
CA GLN A 8 21.11 3.63 -3.95
C GLN A 8 19.62 3.37 -4.19
N TRP A 9 18.78 4.29 -3.73
CA TRP A 9 17.36 4.32 -4.03
C TRP A 9 17.12 4.85 -5.46
N TYR A 10 15.97 4.52 -6.04
CA TYR A 10 15.70 4.89 -7.43
C TYR A 10 15.65 6.41 -7.65
N ASP A 11 15.09 7.15 -6.69
CA ASP A 11 15.03 8.61 -6.70
C ASP A 11 16.41 9.28 -6.59
N GLU A 12 17.41 8.58 -6.06
CA GLU A 12 18.80 9.03 -6.04
C GLU A 12 19.52 8.84 -7.38
N THR A 13 18.92 8.14 -8.36
CA THR A 13 19.53 7.93 -9.68
C THR A 13 19.38 9.12 -10.63
N GLY A 14 18.46 10.04 -10.32
CA GLY A 14 18.08 11.14 -11.22
C GLY A 14 17.31 10.70 -12.46
N LEU A 15 16.97 9.41 -12.59
CA LEU A 15 16.19 8.87 -13.70
C LEU A 15 14.70 9.15 -13.51
N PRO A 16 13.95 9.41 -14.59
CA PRO A 16 12.50 9.55 -14.52
C PRO A 16 11.85 8.19 -14.25
N TRP A 17 10.88 8.16 -13.34
CA TRP A 17 10.07 6.98 -13.11
C TRP A 17 9.16 6.70 -14.31
N VAL A 18 9.36 5.55 -14.96
CA VAL A 18 8.45 5.01 -15.98
C VAL A 18 7.67 3.86 -15.34
N PRO A 19 6.34 3.99 -15.16
CA PRO A 19 5.53 2.96 -14.50
C PRO A 19 5.68 1.60 -15.20
N PRO A 20 6.17 0.55 -14.51
CA PRO A 20 6.36 -0.76 -15.13
C PRO A 20 5.04 -1.51 -15.32
N SER A 21 3.96 -1.05 -14.68
CA SER A 21 2.63 -1.67 -14.72
C SER A 21 1.55 -0.64 -14.39
N PRO A 22 0.30 -0.78 -14.90
CA PRO A 22 -0.81 0.08 -14.52
C PRO A 22 -1.09 0.14 -13.01
N ASN A 23 -0.70 -0.89 -12.25
CA ASN A 23 -0.89 -0.95 -10.80
C ASN A 23 0.38 -0.60 -10.01
N MET A 24 1.42 -0.09 -10.68
CA MET A 24 2.64 0.43 -10.07
C MET A 24 2.90 1.88 -10.55
N PRO A 25 1.98 2.81 -10.23
CA PRO A 25 2.02 4.15 -10.80
C PRO A 25 3.18 5.01 -10.27
N THR A 26 3.64 4.76 -9.04
CA THR A 26 4.64 5.58 -8.35
C THR A 26 5.79 4.73 -7.81
N LEU A 27 6.91 5.39 -7.51
CA LEU A 27 8.03 4.78 -6.79
C LEU A 27 7.59 4.31 -5.38
N ASP A 28 6.71 5.07 -4.71
CA ASP A 28 6.16 4.69 -3.41
C ASP A 28 5.47 3.32 -3.46
N THR A 29 4.69 3.06 -4.52
CA THR A 29 4.06 1.75 -4.72
C THR A 29 5.13 0.65 -4.80
N ALA A 30 6.26 0.89 -5.48
CA ALA A 30 7.34 -0.08 -5.60
C ALA A 30 8.05 -0.37 -4.26
N VAL A 31 8.14 0.62 -3.36
CA VAL A 31 8.70 0.46 -2.01
C VAL A 31 7.85 -0.50 -1.17
N VAL A 32 6.52 -0.35 -1.20
CA VAL A 32 5.61 -1.15 -0.35
C VAL A 32 5.17 -2.46 -1.00
N TYR A 33 5.32 -2.60 -2.32
CA TYR A 33 4.86 -3.76 -3.10
C TYR A 33 5.30 -5.13 -2.54
N PRO A 34 6.55 -5.36 -2.09
CA PRO A 34 6.97 -6.67 -1.60
C PRO A 34 6.17 -7.18 -0.38
N GLY A 35 5.70 -6.27 0.47
CA GLY A 35 4.83 -6.63 1.59
C GLY A 35 3.36 -6.68 1.17
N MET A 36 2.94 -5.72 0.36
CA MET A 36 1.53 -5.51 0.03
C MET A 36 1.00 -6.49 -1.02
N CYS A 37 1.87 -7.08 -1.86
CA CYS A 37 1.47 -8.14 -2.79
C CYS A 37 1.04 -9.42 -2.07
N LEU A 38 1.50 -9.66 -0.83
CA LEU A 38 1.07 -10.81 -0.04
C LEU A 38 -0.43 -10.76 0.30
N ILE A 39 -1.00 -9.55 0.37
CA ILE A 39 -2.43 -9.34 0.62
C ILE A 39 -3.28 -9.86 -0.55
N GLU A 40 -2.75 -9.90 -1.77
CA GLU A 40 -3.46 -10.40 -2.96
C GLU A 40 -3.92 -11.85 -2.80
N GLY A 41 -3.13 -12.68 -2.10
CA GLY A 41 -3.44 -14.07 -1.78
C GLY A 41 -4.52 -14.25 -0.71
N THR A 42 -5.10 -13.15 -0.21
CA THR A 42 -6.15 -13.15 0.81
C THR A 42 -7.48 -12.65 0.25
N GLN A 43 -8.54 -12.72 1.07
CA GLN A 43 -9.84 -12.15 0.74
C GLN A 43 -9.91 -10.62 0.88
N LEU A 44 -8.83 -9.98 1.33
CA LEU A 44 -8.76 -8.52 1.44
C LEU A 44 -8.57 -7.90 0.05
N SER A 45 -9.01 -6.65 -0.08
CA SER A 45 -8.60 -5.76 -1.15
C SER A 45 -7.23 -5.17 -0.80
N GLU A 46 -6.33 -5.17 -1.76
CA GLU A 46 -5.01 -4.53 -1.74
C GLU A 46 -5.04 -3.12 -2.38
N GLY A 47 -6.21 -2.49 -2.45
CA GLY A 47 -6.36 -1.12 -2.94
C GLY A 47 -6.39 -0.98 -4.46
N ARG A 48 -6.34 -2.09 -5.22
CA ARG A 48 -6.70 -2.07 -6.65
C ARG A 48 -8.12 -1.54 -6.81
N GLY A 49 -8.35 -0.71 -7.84
CA GLY A 49 -9.62 0.02 -7.98
C GLY A 49 -9.64 1.41 -7.35
N THR A 50 -8.53 1.84 -6.74
CA THR A 50 -8.34 3.19 -6.18
C THR A 50 -7.21 3.94 -6.89
N THR A 51 -6.96 5.19 -6.50
CA THR A 51 -5.82 5.98 -7.00
C THR A 51 -4.47 5.56 -6.42
N ARG A 52 -4.43 4.65 -5.43
CA ARG A 52 -3.21 4.21 -4.75
C ARG A 52 -3.22 2.67 -4.56
N PRO A 53 -2.94 1.90 -5.63
CA PRO A 53 -2.87 0.44 -5.55
C PRO A 53 -1.71 0.01 -4.65
N PHE A 54 -1.86 -1.08 -3.90
CA PHE A 54 -0.89 -1.60 -2.94
C PHE A 54 -0.48 -0.66 -1.80
N GLU A 55 -0.93 0.59 -1.79
CA GLU A 55 -0.75 1.50 -0.66
C GLU A 55 -1.93 1.46 0.31
N ASN A 56 -2.98 0.68 0.01
CA ASN A 56 -4.12 0.51 0.90
C ASN A 56 -4.50 -0.96 1.00
N PHE A 57 -5.05 -1.38 2.14
CA PHE A 57 -5.74 -2.66 2.23
C PHE A 57 -6.98 -2.59 3.10
N GLY A 58 -7.99 -3.41 2.81
CA GLY A 58 -9.25 -3.39 3.54
C GLY A 58 -10.26 -4.39 3.03
N ALA A 59 -11.40 -4.45 3.72
CA ALA A 59 -12.53 -5.34 3.42
C ALA A 59 -13.81 -4.78 4.09
N PRO A 60 -15.02 -5.26 3.73
CA PRO A 60 -16.30 -4.69 4.19
C PRO A 60 -16.50 -4.83 5.68
N TYR A 61 -16.05 -5.99 6.14
CA TYR A 61 -16.19 -6.46 7.50
C TYR A 61 -15.05 -5.94 8.39
N ILE A 62 -14.18 -5.06 7.88
CA ILE A 62 -13.09 -4.46 8.66
C ILE A 62 -13.49 -3.05 9.11
N ASP A 63 -13.51 -2.89 10.42
CA ASP A 63 -13.49 -1.58 11.07
C ASP A 63 -12.01 -1.15 11.22
N PRO A 64 -11.58 -0.07 10.53
CA PRO A 64 -10.17 0.30 10.45
C PRO A 64 -9.66 0.86 11.79
N HIS A 65 -10.53 1.46 12.60
CA HIS A 65 -10.17 1.94 13.93
C HIS A 65 -9.96 0.77 14.90
N LYS A 66 -10.84 -0.24 14.86
CA LYS A 66 -10.67 -1.46 15.68
C LYS A 66 -9.45 -2.25 15.24
N LEU A 67 -9.18 -2.34 13.94
CA LEU A 67 -7.97 -2.97 13.42
C LEU A 67 -6.73 -2.29 14.00
N LEU A 68 -6.61 -0.97 13.84
CA LEU A 68 -5.47 -0.20 14.36
C LEU A 68 -5.27 -0.39 15.86
N GLN A 69 -6.33 -0.35 16.65
CA GLN A 69 -6.24 -0.61 18.10
C GLN A 69 -5.68 -2.01 18.40
N ARG A 70 -6.06 -3.02 17.60
CA ARG A 70 -5.60 -4.40 17.78
C ARG A 70 -4.13 -4.59 17.44
N ILE A 71 -3.65 -3.95 16.38
CA ILE A 71 -2.27 -4.12 15.88
C ILE A 71 -1.30 -3.05 16.39
N LYS A 72 -1.79 -2.04 17.12
CA LYS A 72 -0.98 -0.90 17.61
C LYS A 72 0.34 -1.33 18.27
N LYS A 73 0.29 -2.31 19.16
CA LYS A 73 1.48 -2.80 19.89
C LYS A 73 2.55 -3.39 18.97
N ASP A 74 2.16 -3.93 17.82
CA ASP A 74 3.09 -4.52 16.86
C ASP A 74 3.56 -3.47 15.85
N ILE A 75 2.69 -2.53 15.46
CA ILE A 75 3.08 -1.37 14.64
C ILE A 75 4.14 -0.53 15.34
N ASP A 76 4.00 -0.27 16.64
CA ASP A 76 4.95 0.55 17.40
C ASP A 76 6.38 -0.03 17.38
N LYS A 77 6.56 -1.30 16.96
CA LYS A 77 7.86 -1.96 16.80
C LYS A 77 8.42 -1.87 15.38
N LEU A 78 7.66 -1.36 14.42
CA LEU A 78 8.03 -1.25 13.00
C LEU A 78 8.48 0.19 12.70
N PRO A 79 9.79 0.49 12.74
CA PRO A 79 10.27 1.83 12.39
C PRO A 79 9.98 2.14 10.91
N GLY A 80 9.62 3.39 10.61
CA GLY A 80 9.40 3.88 9.25
C GLY A 80 8.04 3.52 8.63
N VAL A 81 7.12 2.90 9.38
CA VAL A 81 5.78 2.55 8.89
C VAL A 81 4.70 3.22 9.74
N ILE A 82 3.76 3.89 9.09
CA ILE A 82 2.59 4.49 9.74
C ILE A 82 1.32 3.96 9.10
N PHE A 83 0.45 3.33 9.89
CA PHE A 83 -0.87 2.92 9.41
C PHE A 83 -1.91 4.00 9.70
N ARG A 84 -2.62 4.45 8.67
CA ARG A 84 -3.72 5.42 8.78
C ARG A 84 -5.06 4.76 8.46
N PRO A 85 -6.10 4.96 9.28
CA PRO A 85 -7.43 4.47 8.95
C PRO A 85 -7.98 5.30 7.79
N GLN A 86 -8.56 4.62 6.81
CA GLN A 86 -9.13 5.23 5.62
C GLN A 86 -10.43 4.50 5.26
N PHE A 87 -11.34 5.19 4.58
CA PHE A 87 -12.49 4.55 3.94
C PHE A 87 -12.38 4.83 2.45
N PHE A 88 -12.62 3.82 1.63
CA PHE A 88 -12.68 4.02 0.19
C PHE A 88 -13.70 3.08 -0.44
N GLN A 89 -14.18 3.50 -1.61
CA GLN A 89 -15.08 2.73 -2.46
C GLN A 89 -14.32 2.35 -3.74
N PRO A 90 -14.01 1.06 -3.95
CA PRO A 90 -13.35 0.63 -5.18
C PRO A 90 -14.23 0.92 -6.39
N MET A 91 -13.64 1.50 -7.45
CA MET A 91 -14.34 1.77 -8.71
C MET A 91 -14.40 0.52 -9.61
N PHE A 92 -13.53 -0.47 -9.39
CA PHE A 92 -13.44 -1.75 -10.12
C PHE A 92 -12.79 -2.86 -9.25
N GLN A 93 -12.93 -4.13 -9.67
CA GLN A 93 -12.47 -5.36 -8.98
C GLN A 93 -13.21 -5.71 -7.67
N LYS A 94 -12.50 -6.32 -6.70
CA LYS A 94 -13.06 -6.82 -5.44
C LYS A 94 -13.85 -5.69 -4.79
N HIS A 95 -15.10 -5.98 -4.42
CA HIS A 95 -15.90 -5.09 -3.58
C HIS A 95 -16.32 -3.76 -4.20
N ARG A 96 -16.40 -3.74 -5.53
CA ARG A 96 -16.89 -2.61 -6.32
C ARG A 96 -18.24 -2.12 -5.80
N GLY A 97 -18.33 -0.80 -5.58
CA GLY A 97 -19.60 -0.12 -5.33
C GLY A 97 -19.98 0.05 -3.86
N GLU A 98 -19.17 -0.43 -2.91
CA GLU A 98 -19.49 -0.30 -1.49
C GLU A 98 -18.37 0.42 -0.70
N VAL A 99 -18.76 1.22 0.30
CA VAL A 99 -17.84 2.07 1.09
C VAL A 99 -17.38 1.32 2.34
N TRP A 100 -16.12 0.95 2.40
CA TRP A 100 -15.61 0.10 3.47
C TRP A 100 -14.33 0.63 4.11
N GLY A 101 -14.06 0.13 5.32
CA GLY A 101 -12.88 0.45 6.10
C GLY A 101 -11.61 -0.16 5.54
N ALA A 102 -10.55 0.62 5.54
CA ALA A 102 -9.23 0.28 5.07
C ALA A 102 -8.14 0.96 5.91
N THR A 103 -6.91 0.52 5.70
CA THR A 103 -5.72 1.12 6.30
C THR A 103 -4.65 1.35 5.24
N ASN A 104 -4.00 2.52 5.30
CA ASN A 104 -2.90 2.91 4.42
C ASN A 104 -1.57 2.86 5.21
N PRO A 105 -0.63 1.95 4.90
CA PRO A 105 0.74 2.07 5.35
C PRO A 105 1.47 3.16 4.55
N CYS A 106 1.64 4.33 5.15
CA CYS A 106 2.51 5.38 4.63
C CYS A 106 3.95 5.16 5.12
N ASN A 107 4.93 5.48 4.28
CA ASN A 107 6.31 5.70 4.73
C ASN A 107 6.33 6.87 5.72
N GLY A 108 6.93 6.65 6.89
CA GLY A 108 7.11 7.63 7.97
C GLY A 108 8.46 8.31 7.91
#